data_AF-A0A7K7VT26-F1
#
_entry.id   AF-A0A7K7VT26-F1
#
_cell.length_a   1.000
_cell.length_b   1.000
_cell.length_c   1.000
_cell.angle_alpha   90.00
_cell.angle_beta   90.00
_cell.angle_gamma   90.00
#
_symmetry.space_group_name_H-M   'P 1'
#
loop_
_entity.id
_entity.type
_entity.pdbx_description
1 polymer ?
#
loop_
_entity_poly.entity_id
_entity_poly.type
_entity_poly.pdbx_seq_one_letter_code
_entity_poly.pdbx_strand_id
1 'polypeptide(L)'
;CRLGTAVRWAQEEETKRLLEPGGSPGGKAAGGAERSGPSAPAPRTDEQALLSSILAKTAGNIIDVSAADSQGMEQHEYMDRARQYSTRLAMLSGSLALWKKPPPLPSLTNQPHQVLASEPVPAADLQQV
;
A
#
# COMPACT_ATOMS: atom_id res chain seq x y z
N CYS A 1 24.28 15.62 12.83
CA CYS A 1 24.98 14.33 12.91
C CYS A 1 23.97 13.20 13.15
N ARG A 2 23.97 12.20 12.24
CA ARG A 2 23.27 10.88 12.24
C ARG A 2 21.73 10.93 12.17
N LEU A 3 21.06 10.58 11.06
CA LEU A 3 20.90 9.29 10.34
C LEU A 3 20.41 8.11 11.20
N GLY A 4 19.22 7.62 10.83
CA GLY A 4 18.99 6.19 10.61
C GLY A 4 18.08 5.49 11.60
N THR A 5 16.91 5.05 11.13
CA THR A 5 16.62 3.60 11.00
C THR A 5 15.46 3.39 10.04
N ALA A 6 15.75 2.66 8.97
CA ALA A 6 14.87 2.22 7.91
C ALA A 6 14.27 0.84 8.25
N VAL A 7 13.05 0.62 7.73
CA VAL A 7 12.55 -0.60 7.06
C VAL A 7 12.85 -1.95 7.74
N ARG A 8 11.81 -2.61 8.25
CA ARG A 8 11.86 -4.05 8.57
C ARG A 8 10.51 -4.74 8.38
N TRP A 9 10.04 -4.85 7.13
CA TRP A 9 8.95 -5.77 6.77
C TRP A 9 9.15 -6.40 5.37
N ALA A 10 10.35 -6.92 5.12
CA ALA A 10 10.60 -7.78 3.96
C ALA A 10 11.68 -8.78 4.34
N GLN A 11 11.31 -10.01 4.74
CA GLN A 11 12.32 -11.07 4.87
C GLN A 11 11.84 -12.50 4.60
N GLU A 12 10.56 -12.88 4.68
CA GLU A 12 10.28 -14.34 4.76
C GLU A 12 9.82 -15.06 3.47
N GLU A 13 9.57 -14.37 2.36
CA GLU A 13 9.02 -15.02 1.15
C GLU A 13 9.97 -14.96 -0.07
N GLU A 14 11.29 -14.87 0.13
CA GLU A 14 12.27 -14.71 -0.98
C GLU A 14 13.28 -15.87 -1.09
N THR A 15 12.86 -17.14 -1.00
CA THR A 15 13.81 -18.26 -1.24
C THR A 15 13.23 -19.45 -2.01
N LYS A 16 12.33 -19.23 -2.96
CA LYS A 16 11.94 -20.29 -3.92
C LYS A 16 12.30 -19.89 -5.34
N ARG A 17 13.57 -20.14 -5.72
CA ARG A 17 14.00 -20.11 -7.13
C ARG A 17 13.14 -21.09 -7.93
N LEU A 18 12.28 -20.58 -8.80
CA LEU A 18 11.64 -21.34 -9.87
C LEU A 18 12.53 -21.22 -11.13
N LEU A 19 13.28 -22.28 -11.42
CA LEU A 19 13.77 -22.67 -12.75
C LEU A 19 15.14 -22.13 -13.23
N GLU A 20 15.85 -23.08 -13.84
CA GLU A 20 17.20 -23.08 -14.43
C GLU A 20 17.25 -22.38 -15.81
N PRO A 21 18.45 -21.94 -16.30
CA PRO A 21 18.57 -21.20 -17.55
C PRO A 21 18.39 -22.12 -18.77
N GLY A 22 17.21 -22.07 -19.41
CA GLY A 22 16.91 -22.75 -20.67
C GLY A 22 16.91 -21.78 -21.86
N GLY A 23 17.70 -22.10 -22.89
CA GLY A 23 18.13 -21.19 -23.96
C GLY A 23 17.09 -20.69 -24.97
N SER A 24 17.46 -19.59 -25.64
CA SER A 24 16.72 -18.93 -26.70
C SER A 24 16.45 -19.80 -27.93
N PRO A 25 15.35 -19.52 -28.64
CA PRO A 25 15.35 -19.63 -30.09
C PRO A 25 15.03 -18.26 -30.72
N GLY A 26 15.96 -17.80 -31.56
CA GLY A 26 15.73 -16.68 -32.48
C GLY A 26 14.97 -17.12 -33.74
N GLY A 27 14.58 -16.14 -34.55
CA GLY A 27 14.29 -16.32 -35.98
C GLY A 27 12.90 -15.86 -36.43
N LYS A 28 12.87 -14.77 -37.21
CA LYS A 28 11.72 -14.20 -37.94
C LYS A 28 11.11 -15.16 -38.99
N ALA A 29 9.80 -15.01 -39.24
CA ALA A 29 9.12 -15.10 -40.55
C ALA A 29 7.78 -14.34 -40.44
N ALA A 30 7.51 -13.20 -41.09
CA ALA A 30 7.31 -12.91 -42.51
C ALA A 30 6.04 -13.52 -43.15
N GLY A 31 4.94 -12.74 -43.11
CA GLY A 31 3.91 -12.65 -44.16
C GLY A 31 2.75 -13.66 -44.17
N GLY A 32 1.51 -13.17 -44.32
CA GLY A 32 0.41 -14.00 -44.82
C GLY A 32 -1.03 -13.57 -44.47
N ALA A 33 -1.65 -12.88 -45.44
CA ALA A 33 -3.07 -12.92 -45.82
C ALA A 33 -4.19 -12.57 -44.82
N GLU A 34 -4.94 -11.55 -45.23
CA GLU A 34 -6.21 -11.08 -44.67
C GLU A 34 -7.33 -12.14 -44.75
N ARG A 35 -8.16 -12.22 -43.71
CA ARG A 35 -9.48 -12.88 -43.82
C ARG A 35 -10.53 -12.09 -43.03
N SER A 36 -11.05 -11.05 -43.67
CA SER A 36 -12.23 -10.30 -43.20
C SER A 36 -13.49 -10.96 -43.75
N GLY A 37 -14.25 -11.65 -42.90
CA GLY A 37 -15.63 -12.05 -43.18
C GLY A 37 -16.61 -11.03 -42.60
N PRO A 38 -17.80 -10.79 -43.22
CA PRO A 38 -18.77 -9.84 -42.69
C PRO A 38 -19.51 -10.48 -41.49
N SER A 39 -19.06 -10.19 -40.27
CA SER A 39 -19.78 -10.56 -39.05
C SER A 39 -20.85 -9.51 -38.74
N ALA A 40 -22.10 -9.94 -38.65
CA ALA A 40 -23.24 -9.12 -38.25
C ALA A 40 -22.98 -8.32 -36.93
N PRO A 41 -23.63 -7.15 -36.74
CA PRO A 41 -23.49 -6.36 -35.52
C PRO A 41 -24.33 -6.97 -34.38
N ALA A 42 -23.82 -8.03 -33.75
CA ALA A 42 -24.17 -8.38 -32.36
C ALA A 42 -23.38 -7.46 -31.40
N PRO A 43 -23.74 -7.31 -30.11
CA PRO A 43 -23.27 -6.21 -29.27
C PRO A 43 -21.81 -6.42 -28.83
N ARG A 44 -20.85 -6.31 -29.77
CA ARG A 44 -19.39 -6.50 -29.59
C ARG A 44 -18.77 -5.67 -28.45
N THR A 45 -19.55 -4.76 -27.90
CA THR A 45 -19.18 -3.89 -26.79
C THR A 45 -18.86 -4.69 -25.52
N ASP A 46 -19.56 -5.80 -25.25
CA ASP A 46 -19.32 -6.61 -24.05
C ASP A 46 -18.01 -7.41 -24.12
N GLU A 47 -17.74 -8.06 -25.25
CA GLU A 47 -16.48 -8.76 -25.53
C GLU A 47 -15.31 -7.76 -25.54
N GLN A 48 -15.48 -6.61 -26.19
CA GLN A 48 -14.44 -5.58 -26.22
C GLN A 48 -14.20 -4.98 -24.82
N ALA A 49 -15.24 -4.79 -24.00
CA ALA A 49 -15.09 -4.35 -22.61
C ALA A 49 -14.43 -5.41 -21.74
N LEU A 50 -14.73 -6.70 -21.96
CA LEU A 50 -14.07 -7.82 -21.28
C LEU A 50 -12.57 -7.83 -21.61
N LEU A 51 -12.22 -7.72 -22.90
CA LEU A 51 -10.82 -7.65 -23.34
C LEU A 51 -10.11 -6.40 -22.79
N SER A 52 -10.77 -5.25 -22.76
CA SER A 52 -10.26 -4.01 -22.15
C SER A 52 -10.00 -4.17 -20.65
N SER A 53 -10.92 -4.83 -19.94
CA SER A 53 -10.76 -5.16 -18.51
C SER A 53 -9.59 -6.11 -18.27
N ILE A 54 -9.46 -7.16 -19.10
CA ILE A 54 -8.33 -8.09 -19.03
C ILE A 54 -7.01 -7.35 -19.22
N LEU A 55 -6.92 -6.45 -20.20
CA LEU A 55 -5.72 -5.65 -20.45
C LEU A 55 -5.43 -4.67 -19.31
N ALA A 56 -6.43 -3.94 -18.81
CA ALA A 56 -6.28 -2.99 -17.70
C ALA A 56 -5.86 -3.69 -16.41
N LYS A 57 -6.49 -4.83 -16.09
CA LYS A 57 -6.14 -5.65 -14.93
C LYS A 57 -4.73 -6.22 -15.06
N THR A 58 -4.37 -6.71 -16.24
CA THR A 58 -3.02 -7.21 -16.52
C THR A 58 -1.99 -6.09 -16.36
N ALA A 59 -2.25 -4.90 -16.92
CA ALA A 59 -1.37 -3.74 -16.79
C ALA A 59 -1.19 -3.29 -15.34
N GLY A 60 -2.26 -3.32 -14.52
CA GLY A 60 -2.16 -3.00 -13.09
C GLY A 60 -1.41 -4.04 -12.25
N ASN A 61 -1.31 -5.28 -12.73
CA ASN A 61 -0.61 -6.38 -12.04
C ASN A 61 0.84 -6.56 -12.49
N ILE A 62 1.21 -6.04 -13.66
CA ILE A 62 2.60 -6.07 -14.13
C ILE A 62 3.41 -5.06 -13.31
N ILE A 63 4.55 -5.50 -12.80
CA ILE A 63 5.48 -4.66 -12.04
C ILE A 63 6.45 -4.00 -13.01
N ASP A 64 6.47 -2.67 -13.03
CA ASP A 64 7.52 -1.92 -13.72
C ASP A 64 8.81 -1.91 -12.88
N VAL A 65 9.76 -2.76 -13.27
CA VAL A 65 11.06 -2.88 -12.61
C VAL A 65 11.98 -1.67 -12.84
N SER A 66 11.65 -0.80 -13.79
CA SER A 66 12.42 0.43 -14.07
C SER A 66 11.93 1.65 -13.28
N ALA A 67 10.76 1.58 -12.65
CA ALA A 67 10.17 2.69 -11.92
C ALA A 67 10.98 3.15 -10.68
N ALA A 68 11.93 2.34 -10.20
CA ALA A 68 12.79 2.68 -9.07
C ALA A 68 13.63 3.96 -9.31
N ASP A 69 14.00 4.23 -10.57
CA ASP A 69 14.77 5.42 -10.97
C ASP A 69 13.91 6.52 -11.60
N SER A 70 12.57 6.37 -11.61
CA SER A 70 11.69 7.42 -12.12
C SER A 70 11.93 8.72 -11.34
N GLN A 71 12.27 9.80 -12.05
CA GLN A 71 12.23 11.13 -11.45
C GLN A 71 10.81 11.31 -10.94
N GLY A 72 10.67 11.36 -9.61
CA GLY A 72 9.39 11.54 -8.96
C GLY A 72 8.72 12.83 -9.42
N MET A 73 7.58 13.10 -8.82
CA MET A 73 6.82 14.32 -9.01
C MET A 73 7.71 15.57 -9.02
N GLU A 74 7.47 16.50 -9.95
CA GLU A 74 8.25 17.73 -10.03
C GLU A 74 8.10 18.55 -8.74
N GLN A 75 9.17 19.23 -8.33
CA GLN A 75 9.16 19.97 -7.06
C GLN A 75 8.03 20.99 -6.99
N HIS A 76 7.75 21.70 -8.09
CA HIS A 76 6.72 22.71 -8.13
C HIS A 76 5.32 22.10 -7.93
N GLU A 77 5.04 20.98 -8.60
CA GLU A 77 3.78 20.25 -8.41
C GLU A 77 3.65 19.78 -6.95
N TYR A 78 4.74 19.32 -6.34
CA TYR A 78 4.71 18.80 -4.96
C TYR A 78 4.32 19.92 -4.00
N MET A 79 4.95 21.08 -4.17
CA MET A 79 4.68 22.25 -3.34
C MET A 79 3.24 22.74 -3.52
N ASP A 80 2.69 22.69 -4.73
CA ASP A 80 1.28 22.99 -4.99
C ASP A 80 0.34 22.00 -4.31
N ARG A 81 0.58 20.68 -4.42
CA ARG A 81 -0.24 19.67 -3.72
C ARG A 81 -0.15 19.82 -2.21
N ALA A 82 1.05 20.09 -1.66
CA ALA A 82 1.24 20.33 -0.23
C ALA A 82 0.44 21.54 0.27
N ARG A 83 0.44 22.64 -0.49
CA ARG A 83 -0.42 23.81 -0.20
C ARG A 83 -1.90 23.46 -0.25
N GLN A 84 -2.34 22.78 -1.31
CA GLN A 84 -3.75 22.37 -1.46
C GLN A 84 -4.21 21.50 -0.29
N TYR A 85 -3.42 20.51 0.12
CA TYR A 85 -3.75 19.66 1.26
C TYR A 85 -3.75 20.44 2.57
N SER A 86 -2.80 21.35 2.77
CA SER A 86 -2.77 22.20 3.96
C SER A 86 -4.03 23.05 4.08
N THR A 87 -4.47 23.68 2.98
CA THR A 87 -5.70 24.47 2.96
C THR A 87 -6.94 23.61 3.21
N ARG A 88 -7.05 22.45 2.56
CA ARG A 88 -8.18 21.52 2.79
C ARG A 88 -8.21 21.00 4.22
N LEU A 89 -7.05 20.66 4.77
CA LEU A 89 -6.93 20.19 6.15
C LEU A 89 -7.29 21.28 7.14
N ALA A 90 -6.90 22.53 6.90
CA ALA A 90 -7.29 23.65 7.76
C ALA A 90 -8.81 23.85 7.80
N MET A 91 -9.49 23.77 6.64
CA MET A 91 -10.96 23.83 6.56
C MET A 91 -11.63 22.66 7.31
N LEU A 92 -11.12 21.44 7.15
CA LEU A 92 -11.65 20.24 7.83
C LEU A 92 -11.30 20.20 9.33
N SER A 93 -10.19 20.80 9.74
CA SER A 93 -9.76 20.79 11.15
C SER A 93 -10.78 21.50 12.04
N GLY A 94 -11.54 22.48 11.53
CA GLY A 94 -12.60 23.15 12.28
C GLY A 94 -13.77 22.22 12.67
N SER A 95 -14.10 21.23 11.83
CA SER A 95 -15.18 20.27 12.10
C SER A 95 -14.72 19.03 12.86
N LEU A 96 -13.42 18.71 12.83
CA LEU A 96 -12.80 17.62 13.62
C LEU A 96 -12.51 18.07 15.06
N ALA A 97 -13.55 18.23 15.88
CA ALA A 97 -13.39 18.60 17.29
C ALA A 97 -12.81 17.46 18.16
N LEU A 98 -13.11 16.19 17.81
CA LEU A 98 -12.82 15.02 18.65
C LEU A 98 -11.32 14.67 18.75
N TRP A 99 -10.52 14.99 17.74
CA TRP A 99 -9.11 14.55 17.65
C TRP A 99 -8.09 15.68 17.89
N LYS A 100 -8.53 16.83 18.40
CA LYS A 100 -7.65 17.98 18.66
C LYS A 100 -6.73 17.77 19.86
N LYS A 101 -7.17 16.95 20.81
CA LYS A 101 -6.46 16.63 22.05
C LYS A 101 -6.58 15.12 22.26
N PRO A 102 -5.49 14.42 22.62
CA PRO A 102 -5.61 13.04 23.09
C PRO A 102 -6.55 13.02 24.31
N PRO A 103 -7.40 11.99 24.46
CA PRO A 103 -8.22 11.86 25.65
C PRO A 103 -7.33 11.82 26.90
N PRO A 104 -7.78 12.37 28.04
CA PRO A 104 -7.03 12.27 29.29
C PRO A 104 -6.91 10.81 29.73
N LEU A 105 -5.90 10.51 30.54
CA LEU A 105 -5.81 9.20 31.19
C LEU A 105 -7.05 8.96 32.05
N PRO A 106 -7.61 7.73 32.06
CA PRO A 106 -8.73 7.41 32.92
C PRO A 106 -8.32 7.48 34.40
N SER A 107 -9.17 8.08 35.23
CA SER A 107 -8.97 8.05 36.68
C SER A 107 -9.29 6.65 37.20
N LEU A 108 -8.27 5.97 37.75
CA LEU A 108 -8.42 4.61 38.28
C LEU A 108 -8.87 4.60 39.75
N THR A 109 -8.52 5.64 40.50
CA THR A 109 -8.83 5.76 41.93
C THR A 109 -8.84 7.21 42.37
N ASN A 110 -9.68 7.53 43.35
CA ASN A 110 -9.69 8.83 44.03
C ASN A 110 -8.78 8.85 45.28
N GLN A 111 -8.19 7.70 45.66
CA GLN A 111 -7.32 7.56 46.83
C GLN A 111 -6.00 6.86 46.44
N PRO A 112 -5.10 7.54 45.71
CA PRO A 112 -3.89 6.92 45.19
C PRO A 112 -2.97 6.40 46.31
N HIS A 113 -2.85 7.13 47.42
CA HIS A 113 -2.01 6.71 48.53
C HIS A 113 -2.51 5.43 49.19
N GLN A 114 -3.84 5.25 49.30
CA GLN A 114 -4.43 4.03 49.87
C GLN A 114 -4.19 2.82 48.97
N VAL A 115 -4.42 2.97 47.67
CA VAL A 115 -4.22 1.89 46.68
C VAL A 115 -2.75 1.50 46.60
N LEU A 116 -1.82 2.46 46.66
CA LEU A 116 -0.39 2.17 46.63
C LEU A 116 0.15 1.56 47.94
N ALA A 117 -0.54 1.77 49.06
CA ALA A 117 -0.21 1.20 50.36
C ALA A 117 -0.96 -0.11 50.66
N SER A 118 -1.77 -0.61 49.71
CA SER A 118 -2.45 -1.89 49.88
C SER A 118 -1.48 -3.05 49.88
N GLU A 119 -1.95 -4.22 50.31
CA GLU A 119 -1.16 -5.44 50.28
C GLU A 119 -0.68 -5.74 48.84
N PRO A 120 0.63 -6.02 48.64
CA PRO A 120 1.16 -6.31 47.32
C PRO A 120 0.68 -7.68 46.82
N VAL A 121 0.85 -7.91 45.51
CA VAL A 121 0.56 -9.21 44.90
C VAL A 121 1.42 -10.31 45.56
N PRO A 122 0.83 -11.43 46.03
CA PRO A 122 1.56 -12.53 46.65
C PRO A 122 2.63 -13.13 45.73
N ALA A 123 3.77 -13.53 46.30
CA ALA A 123 4.86 -14.12 45.53
C ALA A 123 4.47 -15.45 44.84
N ALA A 124 3.56 -16.22 45.43
CA ALA A 124 3.05 -17.46 44.84
C ALA A 124 2.38 -17.21 43.49
N ASP A 125 1.57 -16.15 43.39
CA ASP A 125 0.86 -15.78 42.16
C ASP A 125 1.84 -15.40 41.05
N LEU A 126 2.96 -14.76 41.40
CA LEU A 126 4.03 -14.42 40.45
C LEU A 126 4.79 -15.65 39.93
N GLN A 127 4.91 -16.70 40.74
CA GLN A 127 5.59 -17.95 40.37
C GLN A 127 4.71 -18.91 39.55
N GLN A 128 3.39 -18.69 39.56
CA GLN A 128 2.42 -19.51 38.84
C GLN A 128 2.21 -19.10 37.37
N VAL A 129 2.77 -17.96 36.94
CA VAL A 129 2.66 -17.42 35.56
C VAL A 129 3.80 -17.91 34.68
#